data_AF-A0A2E0QEA5-F1
#
_entry.id   AF-A0A2E0QEA5-F1
#
_cell.length_a   1.000
_cell.length_b   1.000
_cell.length_c   1.000
_cell.angle_alpha   90.00
_cell.angle_beta   90.00
_cell.angle_gamma   90.00
#
_symmetry.space_group_name_H-M   'P 1'
#
loop_
_entity.id
_entity.type
_entity.pdbx_description
1 polymer ?
#
loop_
_entity_poly.entity_id
_entity_poly.type
_entity_poly.pdbx_seq_one_letter_code
_entity_poly.pdbx_strand_id
1 'polypeptide(L)' 'MVRQPFACGECNRILPDPDKKSEPPQCAHCPNAPVTTDWQGLVVIMHPKRSEVATRLNITHPGSYALKVNIR' A
#
# COMPACT_ATOMS: atom_id res chain seq x y z
N MET A 1 7.26 20.12 2.05
CA MET A 1 7.64 18.94 1.23
C MET A 1 6.61 17.87 1.46
N VAL A 2 6.01 17.35 0.39
CA VAL A 2 5.04 16.24 0.48
C VAL A 2 5.80 15.00 0.95
N ARG A 3 5.35 14.37 2.04
CA ARG A 3 5.99 13.15 2.56
C ARG A 3 5.45 11.95 1.77
N GLN A 4 6.35 11.05 1.38
CA GLN A 4 5.94 9.80 0.76
C GLN A 4 5.24 8.92 1.81
N PRO A 5 4.02 8.43 1.57
CA PRO A 5 3.29 7.59 2.53
C PRO A 5 3.97 6.23 2.67
N PHE A 6 3.60 5.49 3.72
CA PHE A 6 4.08 4.13 3.91
C PHE A 6 3.34 3.15 2.99
N ALA A 7 4.05 2.13 2.52
CA ALA A 7 3.49 0.97 1.85
C ALA A 7 3.70 -0.28 2.71
N CYS A 8 2.72 -1.18 2.68
CA CYS A 8 2.81 -2.49 3.30
C CYS A 8 3.73 -3.42 2.51
N GLY A 9 4.66 -4.10 3.18
CA GLY A 9 5.59 -5.06 2.55
C GLY A 9 4.96 -6.35 2.03
N GLU A 10 3.78 -6.70 2.52
CA GLU A 10 3.11 -7.97 2.16
C GLU A 10 2.05 -7.78 1.06
N CYS A 11 1.20 -6.76 1.17
CA CYS A 11 0.09 -6.54 0.23
C CYS A 11 0.25 -5.31 -0.66
N ASN A 12 1.39 -4.62 -0.60
CA ASN A 12 1.74 -3.43 -1.36
C ASN A 12 0.77 -2.24 -1.22
N ARG A 13 -0.21 -2.29 -0.31
CA ARG A 13 -1.17 -1.21 -0.11
C ARG A 13 -0.46 0.03 0.44
N ILE A 14 -0.80 1.20 -0.13
CA ILE A 14 -0.41 2.50 0.43
C ILE A 14 -1.28 2.77 1.65
N LEU A 15 -0.63 3.03 2.77
CA LEU A 15 -1.27 3.23 4.06
C LEU A 15 -1.61 4.72 4.25
N PRO A 16 -2.74 5.02 4.90
CA PRO A 16 -3.01 6.37 5.35
C PRO A 16 -1.98 6.79 6.43
N ASP A 17 -1.84 8.09 6.62
CA ASP A 17 -1.08 8.59 7.77
C ASP A 17 -1.76 8.13 9.08
N PRO A 18 -0.98 7.74 10.10
CA PRO A 18 -1.54 7.36 11.39
C PRO A 18 -2.24 8.56 12.05
N ASP A 19 -3.31 8.30 12.81
CA ASP A 19 -4.10 9.33 13.49
C ASP A 19 -3.25 10.18 14.44
N LYS A 20 -2.23 9.56 15.05
CA LYS A 20 -1.20 10.24 15.84
C LYS A 20 0.17 10.01 15.22
N LYS A 21 0.94 11.10 15.08
CA LYS A 21 2.34 11.03 14.59
C LYS A 21 3.27 10.16 15.44
N SER A 22 2.90 9.87 16.69
CA SER A 22 3.65 9.01 17.59
C SER A 22 3.41 7.51 17.35
N GLU A 23 2.38 7.15 16.59
CA GLU A 23 2.01 5.77 16.34
C GLU A 23 2.67 5.26 15.04
N PRO A 24 3.14 4.00 15.01
CA PRO A 24 3.72 3.44 13.80
C PRO A 24 2.62 3.23 12.74
N PRO A 25 2.93 3.42 11.45
CA PRO A 25 2.01 3.05 10.38
C PRO A 25 1.81 1.53 10.38
N GLN A 26 0.56 1.08 10.25
CA GLN A 26 0.23 -0.35 10.27
C GLN A 26 -0.80 -0.69 9.20
N CYS A 27 -0.67 -1.87 8.60
CA CYS A 27 -1.63 -2.35 7.63
C CYS A 27 -2.79 -3.08 8.33
N ALA A 28 -4.03 -2.64 8.10
CA ALA A 28 -5.23 -3.29 8.64
C ALA A 28 -5.43 -4.74 8.15
N HIS A 29 -4.87 -5.08 6.98
CA HIS A 29 -4.96 -6.44 6.42
C HIS A 29 -3.77 -7.32 6.80
N CYS A 30 -2.64 -6.72 7.16
CA CYS A 30 -1.41 -7.43 7.49
C CYS A 30 -0.81 -6.82 8.78
N PRO A 31 -1.37 -7.12 9.96
CA PRO A 31 -0.99 -6.43 11.20
C PRO A 31 0.49 -6.56 11.58
N ASN A 32 1.14 -7.64 11.14
CA ASN A 32 2.54 -7.94 11.46
C ASN A 32 3.50 -7.62 10.31
N ALA A 33 3.01 -7.07 9.21
CA ALA A 33 3.84 -6.79 8.05
C ALA A 33 4.76 -5.59 8.31
N PRO A 34 6.02 -5.62 7.83
CA PRO A 34 6.85 -4.43 7.80
C PRO A 34 6.24 -3.39 6.86
N VAL A 35 6.49 -2.12 7.16
CA VAL A 35 6.05 -0.98 6.35
C VAL A 35 7.25 -0.13 5.98
N THR A 36 7.24 0.45 4.79
CA THR A 36 8.37 1.23 4.28
C THR A 36 7.88 2.44 3.47
N THR A 37 8.69 3.50 3.43
CA THR A 37 8.52 4.59 2.47
C THR A 37 9.33 4.36 1.19
N ASP A 38 10.20 3.34 1.13
CA ASP A 38 10.94 2.94 -0.07
C ASP A 38 10.07 2.05 -0.96
N TRP A 39 9.24 2.68 -1.78
CA TRP A 39 8.40 2.02 -2.78
C TRP A 39 8.30 2.88 -4.04
N GLN A 40 7.94 2.25 -5.16
CA GLN A 40 7.87 2.89 -6.48
C GLN A 40 6.64 2.45 -7.26
N GLY A 41 6.12 3.38 -8.08
CA GLY A 41 4.95 3.20 -8.93
C GLY A 41 3.65 3.19 -8.13
N LEU A 42 2.80 4.20 -8.33
CA LEU A 42 1.48 4.29 -7.69
C LEU A 42 0.40 3.76 -8.63
N VAL A 43 -0.42 2.83 -8.15
CA VAL A 43 -1.61 2.34 -8.85
C VAL A 43 -2.83 2.53 -7.95
N VAL A 44 -3.88 3.14 -8.50
CA VAL A 44 -5.16 3.30 -7.81
C VAL A 44 -6.19 2.39 -8.48
N ILE A 45 -6.66 1.38 -7.75
CA ILE A 45 -7.67 0.44 -8.22
C ILE A 45 -9.03 0.86 -7.64
N MET A 46 -9.93 1.36 -8.48
CA MET A 46 -11.30 1.71 -8.08
C MET A 46 -12.27 0.52 -8.18
N HIS A 47 -12.14 -0.29 -9.24
CA HIS A 47 -13.02 -1.43 -9.50
C HIS A 47 -12.20 -2.68 -9.84
N PRO A 48 -11.76 -3.46 -8.82
CA PRO A 48 -10.91 -4.63 -9.02
C PRO A 48 -11.47 -5.63 -10.03
N LYS A 49 -12.78 -5.93 -9.95
CA LYS A 49 -13.46 -6.90 -10.83
C LYS A 49 -13.51 -6.50 -12.31
N ARG A 50 -13.26 -5.24 -12.64
CA ARG A 50 -13.30 -4.70 -14.02
C ARG A 50 -11.92 -4.29 -14.54
N SER A 51 -10.88 -4.46 -13.74
CA SER A 51 -9.53 -3.97 -14.04
C SER A 51 -8.60 -5.13 -14.33
N GLU A 52 -8.13 -5.23 -15.57
CA GLU A 52 -7.10 -6.20 -15.95
C GLU A 52 -5.80 -5.97 -15.15
N VAL A 53 -5.47 -4.70 -14.87
CA VAL A 53 -4.33 -4.34 -14.01
C VAL A 53 -4.50 -4.93 -12.61
N ALA A 54 -5.70 -4.84 -12.02
CA ALA A 54 -5.97 -5.43 -10.71
C ALA A 54 -5.83 -6.96 -10.73
N THR A 55 -6.34 -7.62 -11.78
CA THR A 55 -6.18 -9.07 -11.97
C THR A 55 -4.71 -9.47 -12.05
N ARG A 56 -3.90 -8.77 -12.86
CA ARG A 56 -2.47 -9.05 -13.01
C ARG A 56 -1.67 -8.80 -11.72
N LEU A 57 -2.11 -7.84 -10.89
CA LEU A 57 -1.50 -7.53 -9.60
C LEU A 57 -2.11 -8.35 -8.43
N ASN A 58 -3.04 -9.26 -8.70
CA ASN A 58 -3.77 -10.03 -7.68
C ASN A 58 -4.46 -9.16 -6.62
N ILE A 59 -4.95 -7.98 -7.02
CA ILE A 59 -5.66 -7.03 -6.15
C ILE A 59 -7.17 -7.30 -6.21
N THR A 60 -7.77 -7.59 -5.05
CA THR A 60 -9.21 -7.89 -4.94
C THR A 60 -10.03 -6.78 -4.28
N HIS A 61 -9.37 -5.81 -3.65
CA HIS A 61 -10.00 -4.72 -2.91
C HIS A 61 -9.64 -3.37 -3.55
N PRO A 62 -10.56 -2.39 -3.55
CA PRO A 62 -10.22 -1.05 -4.00
C PRO A 62 -9.20 -0.39 -3.07
N GLY A 63 -8.40 0.51 -3.65
CA GLY A 63 -7.40 1.27 -2.91
C GLY A 63 -6.19 1.66 -3.75
N SER A 64 -5.24 2.30 -3.08
CA SER A 64 -3.95 2.68 -3.62
C SER A 64 -2.90 1.63 -3.26
N TYR A 65 -2.07 1.28 -4.23
CA TYR A 65 -1.04 0.25 -4.13
C TYR A 65 0.26 0.73 -4.76
N ALA A 66 1.38 0.28 -4.21
CA ALA A 66 2.68 0.38 -4.84
C ALA A 66 2.88 -0.78 -5.83
N LEU A 67 3.57 -0.53 -6.94
CA LEU A 67 3.98 -1.61 -7.87
C LEU A 67 5.17 -2.38 -7.33
N LYS A 68 6.07 -1.70 -6.61
CA LYS A 68 7.26 -2.28 -6.00
C LYS A 68 7.46 -1.71 -4.61
N VAL A 69 7.64 -2.58 -3.62
CA VAL A 69 7.94 -2.23 -2.23
C VAL A 69 9.26 -2.86 -1.85
N ASN A 70 10.19 -2.06 -1.30
CA ASN A 70 11.49 -2.54 -0.87
C ASN A 70 11.50 -2.69 0.65
N ILE A 71 11.43 -3.94 1.11
CA ILE A 71 11.65 -4.30 2.52
C ILE A 71 13.13 -4.64 2.69
N ARG A 72 13.80 -3.97 3.61
CA ARG A 72 15.19 -4.24 4.00
C ARG A 72 15.23 -4.91 5.36
#